data_AF-A0AAW2CP85-F1
#
_entry.id   AF-A0AAW2CP85-F1
#
_cell.length_a   1.000
_cell.length_b   1.000
_cell.length_c   1.000
_cell.angle_alpha   90.00
_cell.angle_beta   90.00
_cell.angle_gamma   90.00
#
_symmetry.space_group_name_H-M   'P 1'
#
loop_
_entity.id
_entity.type
_entity.pdbx_description
1 polymer ?
#
loop_
_entity_poly.entity_id
_entity_poly.type
_entity_poly.pdbx_seq_one_letter_code
_entity_poly.pdbx_strand_id
1 'polypeptide(L)'
;MFPDTKVFHLDVTASDHKALLIRPEGMECNQQKPFRFEQMWMAEQGCGATIEAVWKKDIEATACTRVIKKIQRCGEALSKWSKTSFGSVRREIKEKRKLLSKAELTTSRDALDVTRKIVR
;
A
#
# COMPACT_ATOMS: atom_id res chain seq x y z
N MET A 1 -10.10 24.63 -17.28
CA MET A 1 -8.73 24.63 -16.70
C MET A 1 -8.86 24.16 -15.25
N PHE A 2 -7.92 23.38 -14.71
CA PHE A 2 -8.00 22.82 -13.35
C PHE A 2 -7.07 23.58 -12.39
N PRO A 3 -7.44 24.80 -11.95
CA PRO A 3 -6.54 25.73 -11.28
C PRO A 3 -5.96 25.20 -9.97
N ASP A 4 -6.70 24.33 -9.26
CA ASP A 4 -6.31 23.85 -7.93
C ASP A 4 -5.80 22.39 -7.94
N THR A 5 -5.23 21.94 -9.06
CA THR A 5 -4.65 20.59 -9.13
C THR A 5 -3.24 20.55 -8.55
N LYS A 6 -3.01 19.68 -7.58
CA LYS A 6 -1.68 19.42 -7.01
C LYS A 6 -1.08 18.13 -7.57
N VAL A 7 0.20 18.16 -7.91
CA VAL A 7 0.97 17.00 -8.36
C VAL A 7 1.99 16.63 -7.29
N PHE A 8 1.97 15.39 -6.84
CA PHE A 8 2.91 14.84 -5.87
C PHE A 8 3.78 13.78 -6.54
N HIS A 9 5.10 13.88 -6.36
CA HIS A 9 6.03 12.83 -6.74
C HIS A 9 6.14 11.85 -5.57
N LEU A 10 5.74 10.60 -5.79
CA LEU A 10 5.83 9.54 -4.79
C LEU A 10 7.15 8.80 -4.96
N ASP A 11 7.91 8.69 -3.87
CA ASP A 11 9.12 7.89 -3.85
C ASP A 11 8.79 6.40 -3.86
N VAL A 12 9.37 5.69 -4.82
CA VAL A 12 9.23 4.25 -5.02
C VAL A 12 10.63 3.64 -4.94
N THR A 13 10.80 2.60 -4.12
CA THR A 13 12.09 1.94 -3.91
C THR A 13 12.34 0.78 -4.88
N ALA A 14 11.30 0.34 -5.57
CA ALA A 14 11.34 -0.81 -6.48
C ALA A 14 11.33 -0.42 -7.96
N SER A 15 11.40 0.88 -8.27
CA SER A 15 11.42 1.44 -9.62
C SER A 15 12.36 2.62 -9.63
N ASP A 16 13.13 2.78 -10.71
CA ASP A 16 13.91 3.97 -11.03
C ASP A 16 13.02 5.15 -11.47
N HIS A 17 11.74 4.89 -11.76
CA HIS A 17 10.74 5.92 -12.04
C HIS A 17 9.94 6.33 -10.80
N LYS A 18 9.69 7.64 -10.65
CA LYS A 18 8.80 8.20 -9.62
C LYS A 18 7.34 8.19 -10.07
N ALA A 19 6.45 7.69 -9.22
CA ALA A 19 5.02 7.71 -9.50
C ALA A 19 4.46 9.12 -9.27
N LEU A 20 3.62 9.62 -10.18
CA LEU A 20 2.93 10.90 -10.05
C LEU A 20 1.52 10.70 -9.49
N LEU A 21 1.22 11.35 -8.36
CA LEU A 21 -0.13 11.45 -7.81
C LEU A 21 -0.70 12.82 -8.13
N ILE A 22 -1.72 12.85 -8.99
CA ILE A 22 -2.45 14.06 -9.36
C ILE A 22 -3.71 14.15 -8.51
N ARG A 23 -3.87 15.23 -7.75
CA ARG A 23 -5.03 15.48 -6.90
C ARG A 23 -5.68 16.81 -7.30
N PRO A 24 -6.84 16.78 -7.97
CA PRO A 24 -7.68 17.97 -8.14
C PRO A 24 -8.23 18.40 -6.77
N GLU A 25 -8.04 19.65 -6.35
CA GLU A 25 -8.74 20.20 -5.17
C GLU A 25 -10.20 20.57 -5.53
N GLY A 26 -11.09 20.50 -4.54
CA GLY A 26 -12.52 20.77 -4.73
C GLY A 26 -13.33 19.61 -5.33
N MET A 27 -12.69 18.53 -5.78
CA MET A 27 -13.36 17.28 -6.14
C MET A 27 -13.26 16.26 -5.02
N GLU A 28 -14.37 16.01 -4.32
CA GLU A 28 -14.46 14.84 -3.44
C GLU A 28 -14.50 13.56 -4.28
N CYS A 29 -13.34 13.02 -4.59
CA CYS A 29 -13.21 11.70 -5.19
C CYS A 29 -13.38 10.64 -4.09
N ASN A 30 -14.63 10.28 -3.80
CA ASN A 30 -14.94 9.15 -2.92
C ASN A 30 -14.64 7.82 -3.65
N GLN A 31 -13.35 7.56 -3.88
CA GLN A 31 -12.90 6.35 -4.56
C GLN A 31 -13.08 5.18 -3.60
N GLN A 32 -14.07 4.34 -3.89
CA GLN A 32 -14.17 3.03 -3.26
C GLN A 32 -12.90 2.25 -3.60
N LYS A 33 -12.08 1.97 -2.59
CA LYS A 33 -10.84 1.22 -2.80
C LYS A 33 -11.22 -0.24 -3.07
N PRO A 34 -10.97 -0.77 -4.29
CA PRO A 34 -11.28 -2.15 -4.57
C PRO A 34 -10.40 -3.07 -3.72
N PHE A 35 -10.92 -4.25 -3.40
CA PHE A 35 -10.11 -5.31 -2.83
C PHE A 35 -8.98 -5.68 -3.79
N ARG A 36 -7.76 -5.81 -3.25
CA ARG A 36 -6.60 -6.28 -3.99
C ARG A 36 -5.90 -7.33 -3.13
N PHE A 37 -5.69 -8.50 -3.70
CA PHE A 37 -4.86 -9.52 -3.09
C PHE A 37 -3.39 -9.12 -3.23
N GLU A 38 -2.61 -9.27 -2.16
CA GLU A 38 -1.17 -9.02 -2.20
C GLU A 38 -0.43 -10.36 -2.15
N GLN A 39 0.47 -10.59 -3.10
CA GLN A 39 1.22 -11.85 -3.22
C GLN A 39 1.96 -12.23 -1.93
N MET A 40 2.47 -11.23 -1.19
CA MET A 40 3.16 -11.46 0.09
C MET A 40 2.30 -12.20 1.12
N TRP A 41 0.97 -12.14 1.02
CA TRP A 41 0.08 -12.84 1.96
C TRP A 41 0.25 -14.35 1.88
N MET A 42 0.66 -14.90 0.74
CA MET A 42 0.87 -16.34 0.58
C MET A 42 2.02 -16.89 1.43
N ALA A 43 2.93 -16.03 1.91
CA ALA A 43 4.01 -16.43 2.81
C ALA A 43 3.54 -16.71 4.24
N GLU A 44 2.36 -16.20 4.62
CA GLU A 44 1.80 -16.36 5.96
C GLU A 44 0.75 -17.48 5.98
N GLN A 45 0.88 -18.42 6.91
CA GLN A 45 -0.08 -19.53 7.06
C GLN A 45 -1.52 -19.03 7.26
N GLY A 46 -1.67 -17.87 7.90
CA GLY A 46 -2.96 -17.23 8.13
C GLY A 46 -3.74 -16.91 6.84
N CYS A 47 -3.07 -16.72 5.69
CA CYS A 47 -3.75 -16.46 4.42
C CYS A 47 -4.53 -17.70 3.96
N GLY A 48 -3.85 -18.85 3.88
CA GLY A 48 -4.45 -20.12 3.48
C GLY A 48 -5.58 -20.53 4.43
N ALA A 49 -5.31 -20.46 5.74
CA ALA A 49 -6.30 -20.78 6.76
C ALA A 49 -7.57 -19.91 6.67
N THR A 50 -7.40 -18.61 6.41
CA THR A 50 -8.54 -17.67 6.25
C THR A 50 -9.37 -18.01 5.01
N ILE A 51 -8.72 -18.30 3.88
CA ILE A 51 -9.41 -18.69 2.64
C ILE A 51 -10.17 -19.98 2.86
N GLU A 52 -9.52 -21.02 3.40
CA GLU A 52 -10.12 -22.34 3.61
C GLU A 52 -11.34 -22.27 4.54
N ALA A 53 -11.23 -21.55 5.67
CA ALA A 53 -12.31 -21.38 6.63
C ALA A 53 -13.55 -20.68 6.03
N VAL A 54 -13.36 -19.78 5.07
CA VAL A 54 -14.46 -19.08 4.39
C VAL A 54 -14.99 -19.90 3.22
N TRP A 55 -14.11 -20.54 2.45
CA TRP A 55 -14.46 -21.28 1.24
C TRP A 55 -15.30 -22.53 1.54
N LYS A 56 -15.05 -23.20 2.67
CA LYS A 56 -15.81 -24.38 3.09
C LYS A 56 -17.25 -24.07 3.52
N LYS A 57 -17.58 -22.81 3.81
CA LYS A 57 -18.94 -22.43 4.21
C LYS A 57 -19.88 -22.53 3.01
N ASP A 58 -21.06 -23.09 3.25
CA ASP A 58 -22.13 -23.07 2.27
C ASP A 58 -22.67 -21.66 2.07
N ILE A 59 -23.04 -21.38 0.82
CA ILE A 59 -23.61 -20.10 0.42
C ILE A 59 -24.86 -20.38 -0.40
N GLU A 60 -25.95 -19.76 0.03
CA GLU A 60 -27.18 -19.71 -0.74
C GLU A 60 -26.97 -18.86 -2.00
N ALA A 61 -26.84 -19.55 -3.13
CA ALA A 61 -26.53 -18.98 -4.42
C ALA A 61 -26.89 -19.97 -5.53
N THR A 62 -27.23 -19.44 -6.70
CA THR A 62 -27.30 -20.26 -7.92
C THR A 62 -25.91 -20.81 -8.25
N ALA A 63 -25.85 -21.95 -8.96
CA ALA A 63 -24.57 -22.55 -9.36
C ALA A 63 -23.65 -21.53 -10.05
N CYS A 64 -24.21 -20.65 -10.88
CA CYS A 64 -23.47 -19.62 -11.62
C CYS A 64 -22.93 -18.49 -10.73
N THR A 65 -23.55 -18.16 -9.60
CA THR A 65 -23.13 -17.05 -8.73
C THR A 65 -22.36 -17.50 -7.49
N ARG A 66 -22.41 -18.80 -7.16
CA ARG A 66 -21.81 -19.37 -5.95
C ARG A 66 -20.32 -19.10 -5.85
N VAL A 67 -19.56 -19.31 -6.94
CA VAL A 67 -18.11 -19.07 -6.96
C VAL A 67 -17.79 -17.58 -6.75
N ILE A 68 -18.52 -16.69 -7.43
CA ILE A 68 -18.34 -15.24 -7.31
C ILE A 68 -18.57 -14.80 -5.85
N LYS A 69 -19.66 -15.26 -5.22
CA LYS A 69 -19.94 -14.94 -3.80
C LYS A 69 -18.86 -15.50 -2.87
N LYS A 70 -18.33 -16.71 -3.13
CA LYS A 70 -17.24 -17.28 -2.33
C LYS A 70 -15.97 -16.46 -2.43
N ILE A 71 -15.59 -16.03 -3.64
CA ILE A 71 -14.43 -15.15 -3.87
C ILE A 71 -14.62 -13.82 -3.13
N GLN A 72 -15.81 -13.21 -3.23
CA GLN A 72 -16.12 -11.96 -2.53
C GLN A 72 -15.95 -12.11 -1.01
N ARG A 73 -16.53 -13.15 -0.40
CA ARG A 73 -16.39 -13.41 1.04
C ARG A 73 -14.94 -13.65 1.44
N CYS A 74 -14.16 -14.34 0.61
CA CYS A 74 -12.72 -14.51 0.84
C CYS A 74 -12.01 -13.16 0.83
N GLY A 75 -12.31 -12.28 -0.13
CA GLY A 75 -11.75 -10.94 -0.20
C GLY A 75 -12.07 -10.08 1.02
N GLU A 76 -13.30 -10.14 1.53
CA GLU A 76 -13.71 -9.46 2.76
C GLU A 76 -12.97 -9.99 3.99
N ALA A 77 -12.85 -11.32 4.12
CA ALA A 77 -12.15 -11.95 5.24
C ALA A 77 -10.65 -11.64 5.21
N LEU A 78 -10.00 -11.76 4.03
CA LEU A 78 -8.60 -11.39 3.84
C LEU A 78 -8.35 -9.90 4.07
N SER A 79 -9.30 -9.04 3.72
CA SER A 79 -9.21 -7.61 4.01
C SER A 79 -9.20 -7.32 5.51
N LYS A 80 -9.92 -8.11 6.32
CA LYS A 80 -9.90 -8.01 7.78
C LYS A 80 -8.63 -8.61 8.35
N TRP A 81 -8.29 -9.83 7.95
CA TRP A 81 -7.11 -10.56 8.42
C TRP A 81 -5.80 -9.83 8.07
N SER A 82 -5.67 -9.25 6.87
CA SER A 82 -4.46 -8.52 6.47
C SER A 82 -4.24 -7.26 7.30
N LYS A 83 -5.29 -6.62 7.84
CA LYS A 83 -5.13 -5.47 8.74
C LYS A 83 -4.49 -5.86 10.07
N THR A 84 -4.79 -7.05 10.60
CA THR A 84 -4.22 -7.53 11.85
C THR A 84 -2.84 -8.16 11.65
N SER A 85 -2.66 -8.90 10.55
CA SER A 85 -1.43 -9.68 10.32
C SER A 85 -0.36 -8.86 9.57
N PHE A 86 -0.73 -8.17 8.50
CA PHE A 86 0.18 -7.33 7.69
C PHE A 86 0.12 -5.84 8.06
N GLY A 87 -0.77 -5.44 8.96
CA GLY A 87 -0.82 -4.09 9.54
C GLY A 87 0.51 -3.65 10.17
N SER A 88 1.35 -4.61 10.58
CA SER A 88 2.73 -4.35 11.01
C SER A 88 3.68 -4.10 9.84
N VAL A 89 3.62 -4.88 8.75
CA VAL A 89 4.54 -4.74 7.60
C VAL A 89 4.38 -3.39 6.90
N ARG A 90 3.15 -2.94 6.65
CA ARG A 90 2.92 -1.60 6.07
C ARG A 90 3.41 -0.48 7.00
N ARG A 91 3.25 -0.65 8.31
CA ARG A 91 3.76 0.29 9.32
C ARG A 91 5.29 0.29 9.33
N GLU A 92 5.91 -0.87 9.30
CA GLU A 92 7.36 -1.04 9.26
C GLU A 92 7.95 -0.43 7.99
N ILE A 93 7.37 -0.68 6.82
CA ILE A 93 7.78 -0.04 5.56
C ILE A 93 7.71 1.49 5.69
N LYS A 94 6.63 2.03 6.28
CA LYS A 94 6.48 3.47 6.51
C LYS A 94 7.55 4.02 7.46
N GLU A 95 7.85 3.31 8.54
CA GLU A 95 8.88 3.68 9.51
C GLU A 95 10.28 3.65 8.87
N LYS A 96 10.61 2.57 8.16
CA LYS A 96 11.88 2.41 7.44
C LYS A 96 12.06 3.50 6.38
N ARG A 97 11.02 3.83 5.61
CA ARG A 97 11.05 4.96 4.64
C ARG A 97 11.30 6.30 5.32
N LYS A 98 10.69 6.55 6.49
CA LYS A 98 10.91 7.78 7.26
C LYS A 98 12.35 7.87 7.77
N LEU A 99 12.93 6.75 8.21
CA LEU A 99 14.34 6.69 8.62
C LEU A 99 15.28 6.90 7.43
N LEU A 100 15.00 6.28 6.29
CA LEU A 100 15.78 6.45 5.06
C LEU A 100 15.81 7.92 4.62
N SER A 101 14.65 8.56 4.52
CA SER A 101 14.55 9.99 4.14
C SER A 101 15.32 10.91 5.09
N LYS A 102 15.30 10.62 6.40
CA LYS A 102 16.11 11.37 7.38
C LYS A 102 17.61 11.19 7.14
N ALA A 103 18.06 9.96 6.89
CA ALA A 103 19.47 9.66 6.63
C ALA A 103 19.98 10.30 5.33
N GLU A 104 19.14 10.34 4.28
CA GLU A 104 19.45 11.02 3.01
C GLU A 104 19.60 12.54 3.21
N LEU A 105 18.73 13.14 4.03
CA LEU A 105 18.80 14.57 4.36
C LEU A 105 20.03 14.92 5.19
N THR A 106 20.40 14.10 6.18
CA THR A 106 21.63 14.32 6.96
C THR A 106 22.88 14.19 6.09
N THR A 107 22.94 13.14 5.25
CA THR A 107 24.07 12.94 4.32
C THR A 107 24.21 14.11 3.35
N SER A 108 23.10 14.61 2.80
CA SER A 108 23.09 15.78 1.92
C SER A 108 23.55 17.06 2.64
N ARG A 109 23.15 17.23 3.91
CA ARG A 109 23.55 18.38 4.73
C ARG A 109 25.03 18.33 5.11
N ASP A 110 25.54 17.17 5.45
CA ASP A 110 26.94 16.96 5.81
C ASP A 110 27.85 17.16 4.59
N ALA A 111 27.42 16.71 3.40
CA ALA A 111 28.12 16.98 2.14
C ALA A 111 28.21 18.49 1.81
N LEU A 112 27.17 19.27 2.15
CA LEU A 112 27.16 20.73 2.00
C LEU A 112 28.04 21.45 3.06
N ASP A 113 28.18 20.89 4.26
CA ASP A 113 29.07 21.46 5.30
C ASP A 113 30.56 21.20 4.98
N VAL A 114 30.88 20.00 4.47
CA VAL A 114 32.24 19.66 4.00
C VAL A 114 32.67 20.55 2.83
N THR A 115 31.79 20.75 1.84
CA THR A 115 32.09 21.65 0.71
C THR A 115 32.26 23.11 1.15
N ARG A 116 31.51 23.59 2.15
CA ARG A 116 31.72 24.94 2.72
C ARG A 116 33.02 25.11 3.49
N LYS A 117 33.53 24.06 4.14
CA LYS A 117 34.83 24.08 4.84
C LYS A 117 36.03 24.05 3.89
N ILE A 118 35.87 23.50 2.69
CA ILE A 118 36.93 23.43 1.67
C ILE A 118 37.09 24.76 0.92
N VAL A 119 36.06 25.61 0.88
CA VAL A 119 36.05 26.90 0.17
C VAL A 119 36.44 28.10 1.08
N ARG A 120 36.91 27.83 2.31
CA ARG A 120 37.52 28.81 3.22
C ARG A 120 38.96 28.41 3.52
#